data_AF-A0A5S9M701-F1
#
_entry.id   AF-A0A5S9M701-F1
#
_cell.length_a   1.000
_cell.length_b   1.000
_cell.length_c   1.000
_cell.angle_alpha   90.00
_cell.angle_beta   90.00
_cell.angle_gamma   90.00
#
_symmetry.space_group_name_H-M   'P 1'
#
loop_
_entity.id
_entity.type
_entity.pdbx_description
1 polymer ?
#
loop_
_entity_poly.entity_id
_entity_poly.type
_entity_poly.pdbx_seq_one_letter_code
_entity_poly.pdbx_strand_id
1 'polypeptide(L)'
;MNGIYAVKAGKLSKGESELALAAEILINQGAEAIIAGCTEIPLVLRSTKDVKVIDPTVIFLAKEAVKLVYELEKTKHLKNVI
;
A
#
# COMPACT_ATOMS: atom_id res chain seq x y z
N MET A 1 15.90 -9.90 -3.29
CA MET A 1 14.53 -9.31 -3.28
C MET A 1 13.53 -10.41 -3.57
N ASN A 2 13.49 -11.47 -2.75
CA ASN A 2 12.83 -12.71 -3.14
C ASN A 2 11.31 -12.69 -2.89
N GLY A 3 10.86 -11.99 -1.82
CA GLY A 3 9.47 -12.05 -1.39
C GLY A 3 8.50 -11.45 -2.40
N ILE A 4 8.82 -10.27 -2.92
CA ILE A 4 8.00 -9.59 -3.95
C ILE A 4 7.88 -10.46 -5.22
N TYR A 5 9.00 -11.02 -5.70
CA TYR A 5 8.97 -11.88 -6.88
C TYR A 5 8.23 -13.19 -6.64
N ALA A 6 8.25 -13.73 -5.42
CA ALA A 6 7.42 -14.87 -5.04
C ALA A 6 5.93 -14.52 -5.13
N VAL A 7 5.51 -13.36 -4.62
CA VAL A 7 4.12 -12.88 -4.75
C VAL A 7 3.74 -12.72 -6.22
N LYS A 8 4.59 -12.08 -7.05
CA LYS A 8 4.36 -11.95 -8.50
C LYS A 8 4.19 -13.31 -9.19
N ALA A 9 4.94 -14.32 -8.76
CA ALA A 9 4.85 -15.68 -9.28
C ALA A 9 3.67 -16.48 -8.69
N GLY A 10 2.78 -15.86 -7.91
CA GLY A 10 1.63 -16.51 -7.26
C GLY A 10 1.99 -17.36 -6.04
N LYS A 11 3.26 -17.36 -5.61
CA LYS A 11 3.75 -18.11 -4.44
C LYS A 11 3.52 -17.32 -3.16
N LEU A 12 2.25 -17.09 -2.82
CA LEU A 12 1.85 -16.16 -1.75
C LEU A 12 2.44 -16.52 -0.38
N SER A 13 2.36 -17.79 0.03
CA SER A 13 2.91 -18.23 1.32
C SER A 13 4.43 -17.99 1.44
N LYS A 14 5.19 -18.25 0.36
CA LYS A 14 6.63 -17.94 0.33
C LYS A 14 6.87 -16.43 0.40
N GLY A 15 6.10 -15.65 -0.37
CA GLY A 15 6.18 -14.20 -0.36
C GLY A 15 5.89 -13.61 1.02
N GLU A 16 4.86 -14.13 1.69
CA GLU A 16 4.48 -13.76 3.06
C GLU A 16 5.61 -14.03 4.04
N SER A 17 6.16 -15.24 4.09
CA SER A 17 7.24 -15.58 5.04
C SER A 17 8.47 -14.69 4.85
N GLU A 18 8.88 -14.46 3.60
CA GLU A 18 10.06 -13.63 3.32
C GLU A 18 9.83 -12.15 3.63
N LEU A 19 8.62 -11.62 3.37
CA LEU A 19 8.28 -10.22 3.67
C LEU A 19 8.01 -10.00 5.16
N ALA A 20 7.43 -10.97 5.86
CA ALA A 20 7.21 -10.92 7.30
C ALA A 20 8.55 -10.89 8.06
N LEU A 21 9.52 -11.72 7.65
CA LEU A 21 10.87 -11.68 8.22
C LEU A 21 11.54 -10.31 8.04
N ALA A 22 11.41 -9.71 6.85
CA ALA A 22 11.94 -8.38 6.60
C ALA A 22 11.26 -7.31 7.47
N ALA A 23 9.93 -7.39 7.64
CA ALA A 23 9.19 -6.50 8.52
C ALA A 23 9.61 -6.66 9.99
N GLU A 24 9.78 -7.89 10.47
CA GLU A 24 10.22 -8.19 11.83
C GLU A 24 11.60 -7.58 12.13
N ILE A 25 12.56 -7.69 11.20
CA ILE A 25 13.87 -7.06 11.33
C ILE A 25 13.75 -5.54 11.51
N LEU A 26 12.90 -4.89 10.71
CA LEU A 26 12.68 -3.44 10.80
C LEU A 26 12.01 -3.05 12.12
N ILE A 27 11.01 -3.81 12.57
CA ILE A 27 10.33 -3.60 13.85
C ILE A 27 11.33 -3.71 15.00
N ASN A 28 12.19 -4.75 14.98
CA ASN A 28 13.23 -4.94 15.99
C ASN A 28 14.30 -3.85 15.95
N GLN A 29 14.43 -3.12 14.84
CA GLN A 29 15.28 -1.92 14.73
C GLN A 29 14.57 -0.64 15.18
N GLY A 30 13.33 -0.72 15.66
CA GLY A 30 12.56 0.41 16.17
C GLY A 30 11.58 1.02 15.16
N ALA A 31 11.26 0.34 14.05
CA ALA A 31 10.25 0.83 13.13
C ALA A 31 8.84 0.77 13.76
N GLU A 32 8.20 1.92 13.89
CA GLU A 32 6.84 2.06 14.43
C GLU A 32 5.75 1.74 13.38
N ALA A 33 6.12 1.79 12.09
CA ALA A 33 5.25 1.48 10.97
C ALA A 33 6.06 0.96 9.78
N ILE A 34 5.39 0.19 8.91
CA ILE A 34 5.96 -0.33 7.66
C ILE A 34 5.20 0.27 6.49
N ILE A 35 5.91 0.97 5.60
CA ILE A 35 5.34 1.43 4.33
C ILE A 35 5.47 0.30 3.32
N ALA A 36 4.35 -0.21 2.84
CA ALA A 36 4.27 -1.23 1.81
C ALA A 36 4.54 -0.59 0.43
N GLY A 37 5.79 -0.22 0.17
CA GLY A 37 6.20 0.57 -1.00
C GLY A 37 6.10 -0.14 -2.36
N CYS A 38 5.65 -1.37 -2.41
CA CYS A 38 5.34 -2.11 -3.63
C CYS A 38 3.95 -2.72 -3.50
N THR A 39 3.18 -2.73 -4.58
CA THR A 39 1.77 -3.19 -4.58
C THR A 39 1.61 -4.67 -4.22
N GLU A 40 2.67 -5.47 -4.29
CA GLU A 40 2.69 -6.88 -3.87
C GLU A 40 2.74 -7.07 -2.36
N ILE A 41 3.42 -6.17 -1.64
CA ILE A 41 3.59 -6.27 -0.19
C ILE A 41 2.24 -6.27 0.53
N PRO A 42 1.31 -5.34 0.27
CA PRO A 42 0.01 -5.33 0.96
C PRO A 42 -0.91 -6.48 0.53
N LEU A 43 -0.53 -7.33 -0.43
CA LEU A 43 -1.29 -8.55 -0.74
C LEU A 43 -1.10 -9.64 0.31
N VAL A 44 0.10 -9.71 0.92
CA VAL A 44 0.48 -10.78 1.85
C VAL A 44 0.88 -10.29 3.24
N LEU A 45 1.28 -9.03 3.40
CA LEU A 45 1.63 -8.45 4.70
C LEU A 45 0.47 -7.58 5.22
N ARG A 46 0.03 -7.86 6.46
CA ARG A 46 -1.07 -7.14 7.12
C ARG A 46 -0.58 -6.45 8.39
N SER A 47 -1.26 -5.38 8.78
CA SER A 47 -1.06 -4.75 10.08
C SER A 47 -1.32 -5.73 11.21
N THR A 48 -0.50 -5.68 12.24
CA THR A 48 -0.70 -6.40 13.49
C THR A 48 -1.09 -5.41 14.59
N LYS A 49 -1.16 -5.88 15.84
CA LYS A 49 -1.36 -4.98 16.99
C LYS A 49 -0.13 -4.11 17.25
N ASP A 50 1.05 -4.63 16.93
CA ASP A 50 2.33 -4.03 17.31
C ASP A 50 2.90 -3.13 16.21
N VAL A 51 2.54 -3.37 14.94
CA VAL A 51 3.00 -2.58 13.81
C VAL A 51 1.89 -2.30 12.80
N LYS A 52 1.86 -1.05 12.30
CA LYS A 52 0.93 -0.65 11.24
C LYS A 52 1.59 -0.78 9.87
N VAL A 53 0.96 -1.53 8.98
CA VAL A 53 1.31 -1.57 7.56
C VAL A 53 0.51 -0.51 6.81
N ILE A 54 1.23 0.40 6.17
CA ILE A 54 0.67 1.51 5.39
C ILE A 54 0.73 1.10 3.92
N ASP A 55 -0.42 0.97 3.26
CA ASP A 55 -0.51 0.72 1.81
C ASP A 55 -0.69 2.05 1.05
N PRO A 56 0.36 2.57 0.39
CA PRO A 56 0.28 3.83 -0.36
C PRO A 56 -0.68 3.76 -1.54
N THR A 57 -0.91 2.57 -2.10
CA THR A 57 -1.75 2.34 -3.28
C THR A 57 -3.19 2.77 -3.01
N VAL A 58 -3.73 2.34 -1.87
CA VAL A 58 -5.11 2.65 -1.49
C VAL A 58 -5.21 4.07 -0.96
N ILE A 59 -4.33 4.46 -0.03
CA ILE A 59 -4.54 5.71 0.71
C ILE A 59 -4.10 6.96 -0.05
N PHE A 60 -3.01 6.88 -0.82
CA PHE A 60 -2.49 8.04 -1.55
C PHE A 60 -2.92 7.97 -3.01
N LEU A 61 -2.59 6.89 -3.71
CA LEU A 61 -2.80 6.86 -5.17
C LEU A 61 -4.29 6.79 -5.54
N ALA A 62 -5.01 5.79 -5.06
CA ALA A 62 -6.40 5.57 -5.48
C ALA A 62 -7.34 6.69 -4.99
N LYS A 63 -7.24 7.07 -3.71
CA LYS A 63 -8.11 8.11 -3.13
C LYS A 63 -7.87 9.49 -3.75
N GLU A 64 -6.61 9.90 -3.92
CA GLU A 64 -6.33 11.21 -4.53
C GLU A 64 -6.70 11.22 -6.02
N ALA A 65 -6.51 10.12 -6.75
CA ALA A 65 -6.96 10.02 -8.13
C ALA A 65 -8.48 10.21 -8.26
N VAL A 66 -9.27 9.55 -7.40
CA VAL A 66 -10.73 9.70 -7.37
C VAL A 66 -11.14 11.12 -6.98
N LYS A 67 -10.53 11.67 -5.94
CA LYS A 67 -10.78 13.04 -5.46
C LYS A 67 -10.51 14.07 -6.55
N LEU A 68 -9.39 13.95 -7.25
CA LEU A 68 -9.01 14.84 -8.35
C LEU A 68 -10.10 14.86 -9.44
N VAL A 69 -10.61 13.69 -9.85
CA VAL A 69 -11.67 13.63 -10.86
C VAL A 69 -12.95 14.31 -10.36
N TYR A 70 -13.37 14.04 -9.12
CA TYR A 70 -14.55 14.71 -8.53
C TYR A 70 -14.41 16.23 -8.48
N GLU A 71 -13.24 16.74 -8.12
CA GLU A 71 -12.97 18.18 -8.06
C GLU A 71 -12.98 18.83 -9.45
N LEU A 72 -12.42 18.15 -10.46
CA LEU A 72 -12.45 18.59 -11.86
C LEU A 72 -13.88 18.63 -12.42
N GLU A 73 -14.71 17.63 -12.12
CA GLU A 73 -16.11 17.59 -12.55
C GLU A 73 -16.94 18.71 -11.93
N LYS A 74 -16.79 18.96 -10.61
CA LYS A 74 -17.44 20.12 -9.95
C LYS A 74 -17.05 21.44 -10.60
N THR A 75 -15.76 21.61 -10.91
CA THR A 75 -15.26 22.84 -11.54
C THR A 75 -15.80 23.03 -12.95
N LYS A 76 -15.93 21.96 -13.74
CA LYS A 76 -16.56 22.01 -15.07
C LYS A 76 -18.04 22.35 -15.00
N HIS A 77 -18.76 21.79 -14.03
CA HIS A 77 -20.19 22.09 -13.84
C HIS A 77 -20.41 23.56 -13.49
N LEU A 78 -19.58 24.16 -12.62
CA LEU A 78 -19.66 25.60 -12.32
C LEU A 78 -19.39 26.48 -13.55
N LYS A 79 -18.44 26.12 -14.42
CA LYS A 79 -18.12 26.92 -15.62
C LYS A 79 -19.16 26.83 -16.75
N ASN A 80 -20.04 25.83 -16.72
CA ASN A 80 -21.10 25.65 -17.72
C ASN A 80 -22.45 26.25 -17.28
N VAL A 81 -22.53 26.78 -16.06
CA VAL A 81 -23.76 27.36 -15.47
C VAL A 81 -23.69 28.89 -15.39
N ILE A 82 -22.51 29.49 -15.60
CA ILE A 82 -22.26 30.93 -15.68
C ILE A 82 -22.04 31.30 -17.15
#